data_AF-A0A9R0VQK1-F1
#
_entry.id   AF-A0A9R0VQK1-F1
#
_cell.length_a   1.000
_cell.length_b   1.000
_cell.length_c   1.000
_cell.angle_alpha   90.00
_cell.angle_beta   90.00
_cell.angle_gamma   90.00
#
_symmetry.space_group_name_H-M   'P 1'
#
loop_
_entity.id
_entity.type
_entity.pdbx_description
1 polymer ?
#
loop_
_entity_poly.entity_id
_entity_poly.type
_entity_poly.pdbx_seq_one_letter_code
_entity_poly.pdbx_strand_id
1 'polypeptide(L)'
;MSVAAADWLPAATVTASGRAVLSAGEIERHLLPLVDLEPEENPRLAPLHGCLLALTSHRLVFLHEASLSARALPLASIAHAYPPHRRHNHNPLRSLFSSSSSSSSSHHPRIRIQISLPPSRSEVVAVVVTCKADVDVFYGRLLEAIRARAWEATASAAPASGAPVAEGAAPAEEDLAIRMPVVGVAGILRKEQETWESAGQNLQDAFQDLNALMSKAKEMMELAEKMRQKLLTNSSAQSNSNDEEMGSKQDMQDLLLSVGIVSPVTKETAGALYHQQLSRQLADFVRVPVERAGGMMALVDVYCLFNRARG
;
A
#
# COMPACT_ATOMS: atom_id res chain seq x y z
N MET A 1 5.28 38.76 -20.31
CA MET A 1 6.39 38.24 -19.49
C MET A 1 5.95 36.89 -18.95
N SER A 2 6.42 35.79 -19.53
CA SER A 2 6.05 34.44 -19.10
C SER A 2 6.76 34.19 -17.77
N VAL A 3 6.01 34.09 -16.67
CA VAL A 3 6.54 33.63 -15.38
C VAL A 3 7.05 32.22 -15.63
N ALA A 4 8.36 32.00 -15.47
CA ALA A 4 8.93 30.70 -15.75
C ALA A 4 8.38 29.71 -14.71
N ALA A 5 7.67 28.70 -15.21
CA ALA A 5 7.02 27.72 -14.36
C ALA A 5 8.09 26.98 -13.52
N ALA A 6 7.85 26.88 -12.21
CA ALA A 6 8.74 26.34 -11.19
C ALA A 6 10.19 26.84 -11.17
N ASP A 7 10.39 28.16 -11.16
CA ASP A 7 11.72 28.78 -10.93
C ASP A 7 12.39 28.41 -9.59
N TRP A 8 11.61 27.88 -8.65
CA TRP A 8 12.09 27.41 -7.36
C TRP A 8 12.82 26.05 -7.43
N LEU A 9 12.72 25.33 -8.55
CA LEU A 9 13.50 24.12 -8.81
C LEU A 9 14.74 24.42 -9.64
N PRO A 10 15.89 23.80 -9.32
CA PRO A 10 17.08 23.80 -10.17
C PRO A 10 16.76 23.46 -11.62
N ALA A 11 17.28 24.24 -12.57
CA ALA A 11 17.16 23.92 -13.98
C ALA A 11 17.99 22.66 -14.32
N ALA A 12 17.44 21.79 -15.15
CA ALA A 12 18.12 20.62 -15.69
C ALA A 12 18.38 20.80 -17.18
N THR A 13 19.50 20.27 -17.65
CA THR A 13 19.86 20.31 -19.07
C THR A 13 19.16 19.21 -19.85
N VAL A 14 18.68 19.57 -21.03
CA VAL A 14 17.95 18.68 -21.94
C VAL A 14 18.74 18.57 -23.25
N THR A 15 18.76 17.38 -23.81
CA THR A 15 19.31 17.11 -25.15
C THR A 15 18.39 17.67 -26.23
N ALA A 16 18.90 17.82 -27.46
CA ALA A 16 18.09 18.24 -28.62
C ALA A 16 16.87 17.32 -28.88
N SER A 17 16.92 16.07 -28.40
CA SER A 17 15.82 15.09 -28.46
C SER A 17 14.81 15.17 -27.31
N GLY A 18 14.91 16.15 -26.40
CA GLY A 18 13.98 16.29 -25.27
C GLY A 18 14.28 15.39 -24.06
N ARG A 19 15.40 14.65 -24.05
CA ARG A 19 15.79 13.78 -22.93
C ARG A 19 16.69 14.50 -21.93
N ALA A 20 16.54 14.19 -20.64
CA ALA A 20 17.39 14.70 -19.57
C ALA A 20 18.86 14.28 -19.77
N VAL A 21 19.79 15.21 -19.57
CA VAL A 21 21.22 14.87 -19.52
C VAL A 21 21.57 14.35 -18.12
N LEU A 22 22.00 13.08 -18.07
CA LEU A 22 22.40 12.40 -16.84
C LEU A 22 23.87 12.73 -16.48
N SER A 23 24.14 12.88 -15.20
CA SER A 23 25.48 13.04 -14.63
C SER A 23 26.24 11.71 -14.60
N ALA A 24 27.56 11.76 -14.39
CA ALA A 24 28.39 10.56 -14.39
C ALA A 24 27.95 9.60 -13.24
N GLY A 25 27.59 8.37 -13.60
CA GLY A 25 27.07 7.37 -12.64
C GLY A 25 25.57 7.52 -12.33
N GLU A 26 24.89 8.51 -12.91
CA GLU A 26 23.43 8.67 -12.77
C GLU A 26 22.71 7.73 -13.74
N ILE A 27 21.97 6.78 -13.16
CA ILE A 27 21.14 5.82 -13.90
C ILE A 27 19.67 6.23 -13.79
N GLU A 28 18.97 6.20 -14.92
CA GLU A 28 17.51 6.33 -15.01
C GLU A 28 16.83 5.03 -14.55
N ARG A 29 15.88 5.12 -13.63
CA ARG A 29 15.22 3.95 -13.02
C ARG A 29 13.76 3.80 -13.44
N HIS A 30 13.04 4.91 -13.65
CA HIS A 30 11.63 4.86 -13.98
C HIS A 30 11.16 6.14 -14.67
N LEU A 31 10.20 6.02 -15.59
CA LEU A 31 9.58 7.14 -16.30
C LEU A 31 8.07 7.13 -16.07
N LEU A 32 7.52 8.29 -15.71
CA LEU A 32 6.09 8.52 -15.58
C LEU A 32 5.64 9.65 -16.51
N PRO A 33 4.75 9.39 -17.49
CA PRO A 33 4.18 10.42 -18.33
C PRO A 33 3.07 11.19 -17.62
N LEU A 34 2.79 12.42 -18.07
CA LEU A 34 1.62 13.22 -17.66
C LEU A 34 1.52 13.41 -16.13
N VAL A 35 2.56 13.99 -15.57
CA VAL A 35 2.67 14.29 -14.14
C VAL A 35 2.59 15.79 -13.91
N ASP A 36 1.81 16.17 -12.90
CA ASP A 36 1.71 17.54 -12.42
C ASP A 36 2.42 17.65 -11.07
N LEU A 37 3.10 18.77 -10.84
CA LEU A 37 3.78 19.09 -9.60
C LEU A 37 3.08 20.30 -8.96
N GLU A 38 2.40 20.05 -7.85
CA GLU A 38 1.63 21.06 -7.13
C GLU A 38 2.24 21.32 -5.75
N PRO A 39 2.75 22.53 -5.46
CA PRO A 39 3.16 22.91 -4.11
C PRO A 39 1.93 23.07 -3.21
N GLU A 40 1.90 22.40 -2.06
CA GLU A 40 0.72 22.36 -1.18
C GLU A 40 0.76 23.46 -0.10
N GLU A 41 1.95 23.85 0.36
CA GLU A 41 2.12 24.79 1.48
C GLU A 41 2.30 26.24 1.02
N ASN A 42 3.01 26.50 -0.09
CA ASN A 42 3.23 27.87 -0.59
C ASN A 42 2.48 28.14 -1.90
N PRO A 43 1.37 28.92 -1.89
CA PRO A 43 0.64 29.31 -3.10
C PRO A 43 1.43 30.27 -4.00
N ARG A 44 2.60 30.73 -3.57
CA ARG A 44 3.53 31.57 -4.36
C ARG A 44 4.38 30.76 -5.32
N LEU A 45 4.51 29.45 -5.11
CA LEU A 45 5.25 28.59 -6.00
C LEU A 45 4.36 28.20 -7.19
N ALA A 46 4.84 28.46 -8.39
CA ALA A 46 4.11 28.09 -9.60
C ALA A 46 4.12 26.56 -9.79
N PRO A 47 2.95 25.93 -10.00
CA PRO A 47 2.86 24.50 -10.30
C PRO A 47 3.42 24.18 -11.68
N LEU A 48 3.79 22.92 -11.89
CA LEU A 48 4.10 22.37 -13.21
C LEU A 48 2.98 21.43 -13.63
N HIS A 49 2.53 21.53 -14.88
CA HIS A 49 1.50 20.65 -15.42
C HIS A 49 1.98 19.96 -16.69
N GLY A 50 1.56 18.71 -16.88
CA GLY A 50 1.82 17.94 -18.09
C GLY A 50 3.30 17.64 -18.32
N CYS A 51 4.05 17.32 -17.27
CA CYS A 51 5.46 16.96 -17.37
C CYS A 51 5.66 15.44 -17.51
N LEU A 52 6.74 15.06 -18.18
CA LEU A 52 7.30 13.71 -18.12
C LEU A 52 8.27 13.66 -16.92
N LEU A 53 7.97 12.82 -15.94
CA LEU A 53 8.79 12.65 -14.74
C LEU A 53 9.75 11.48 -14.92
N ALA A 54 11.05 11.76 -14.91
CA ALA A 54 12.10 10.76 -14.88
C ALA A 54 12.66 10.63 -13.45
N LEU A 55 12.52 9.44 -12.86
CA LEU A 55 13.21 9.06 -11.63
C LEU A 55 14.58 8.52 -11.98
N THR A 56 15.61 9.23 -11.53
CA THR A 56 16.98 8.77 -11.60
C THR A 56 17.45 8.32 -10.22
N SER A 57 18.64 7.74 -10.16
CA SER A 57 19.36 7.43 -8.92
C SER A 57 19.71 8.65 -8.05
N HIS A 58 19.73 9.87 -8.61
CA HIS A 58 20.23 11.06 -7.92
C HIS A 58 19.17 12.16 -7.75
N ARG A 59 18.19 12.24 -8.66
CA ARG A 59 17.17 13.30 -8.71
C ARG A 59 15.90 12.87 -9.45
N LEU A 60 14.81 13.57 -9.17
CA LEU A 60 13.60 13.57 -9.98
C LEU A 60 13.73 14.67 -11.04
N VAL A 61 13.54 14.34 -12.31
CA VAL A 61 13.61 15.29 -13.42
C VAL A 61 12.23 15.44 -14.05
N PHE A 62 11.71 16.66 -14.03
CA PHE A 62 10.45 17.05 -14.67
C PHE A 62 10.78 17.66 -16.03
N LEU A 63 10.45 16.93 -17.09
CA LEU A 63 10.65 17.32 -18.47
C LEU A 63 9.34 17.89 -19.02
N HIS A 64 9.37 19.12 -19.53
CA HIS A 64 8.24 19.68 -20.27
C HIS A 64 8.54 19.61 -21.77
N GLU A 65 7.88 18.69 -22.47
CA GLU A 65 8.15 18.44 -23.90
C GLU A 65 7.80 19.65 -24.78
N ALA A 66 6.75 20.39 -24.45
CA ALA A 66 6.28 21.53 -25.26
C ALA A 66 7.26 22.72 -25.26
N SER A 67 7.99 22.94 -24.17
CA SER A 67 8.96 24.03 -24.04
C SER A 67 10.43 23.58 -24.09
N LEU A 68 10.67 22.26 -24.19
CA LEU A 68 11.98 21.62 -24.03
C LEU A 68 12.74 22.07 -22.75
N SER A 69 12.00 22.46 -21.71
CA SER A 69 12.58 22.86 -20.43
C SER A 69 12.56 21.71 -19.44
N ALA A 70 13.56 21.62 -18.58
CA ALA A 70 13.58 20.64 -17.51
C ALA A 70 13.90 21.26 -16.15
N ARG A 71 13.27 20.72 -15.12
CA ARG A 71 13.51 21.04 -13.72
C ARG A 71 13.91 19.79 -12.97
N ALA A 72 14.87 19.91 -12.06
CA ALA A 72 15.36 18.80 -11.26
C ALA A 72 15.13 19.03 -9.77
N LEU A 73 14.62 18.00 -9.10
CA LEU A 73 14.52 17.91 -7.65
C LEU A 73 15.52 16.86 -7.15
N PRO A 74 16.63 17.26 -6.49
CA PRO A 74 17.60 16.33 -5.93
C PRO A 74 16.96 15.38 -4.91
N LEU A 75 17.23 14.07 -5.00
CA LEU A 75 16.70 13.12 -4.00
C LEU A 75 17.26 13.40 -2.60
N ALA A 76 18.46 13.96 -2.51
CA ALA A 76 19.06 14.41 -1.26
C ALA A 76 18.24 15.50 -0.53
N SER A 77 17.41 16.24 -1.27
CA SER A 77 16.55 17.28 -0.69
C SER A 77 15.21 16.76 -0.20
N ILE A 78 14.90 15.48 -0.44
CA ILE A 78 13.66 14.85 0.00
C ILE A 78 13.85 14.38 1.45
N ALA A 79 13.18 15.05 2.38
CA ALA A 79 13.18 14.69 3.80
C ALA A 79 12.27 13.49 4.07
N HIS A 80 11.07 13.49 3.46
CA HIS A 80 10.10 12.43 3.64
C HIS A 80 9.21 12.28 2.40
N ALA A 81 8.87 11.05 2.04
CA ALA A 81 7.88 10.75 1.02
C ALA A 81 6.72 10.01 1.69
N TYR A 82 5.51 10.55 1.56
CA TYR A 82 4.30 9.96 2.13
C TYR A 82 3.70 8.94 1.17
N PRO A 83 3.16 7.82 1.69
CA PRO A 83 2.51 6.83 0.85
C PRO A 83 1.32 7.45 0.10
N PRO A 84 1.07 7.02 -1.15
CA PRO A 84 -0.12 7.45 -1.87
C PRO A 84 -1.36 7.06 -1.05
N HIS A 85 -2.26 8.02 -0.81
CA HIS A 85 -3.48 7.74 -0.06
C HIS A 85 -4.34 6.71 -0.80
N ARG A 86 -4.31 5.45 -0.33
CA ARG A 86 -5.36 4.48 -0.66
C ARG A 86 -6.62 4.95 0.06
N ARG A 87 -7.64 5.38 -0.69
CA ARG A 87 -9.00 5.31 -0.14
C ARG A 87 -9.24 3.84 0.15
N HIS A 88 -9.29 3.51 1.44
CA HIS A 88 -9.41 2.17 1.98
C HIS A 88 -10.77 1.58 1.59
N ASN A 89 -10.95 1.20 0.33
CA ASN A 89 -11.99 0.24 -0.02
C ASN A 89 -11.46 -1.11 0.45
N HIS A 90 -12.08 -1.67 1.48
CA HIS A 90 -11.70 -2.88 2.21
C HIS A 90 -11.74 -4.19 1.37
N ASN A 91 -11.51 -4.15 0.06
CA ASN A 91 -11.56 -5.32 -0.81
C ASN A 91 -10.34 -5.40 -1.76
N PRO A 92 -9.33 -6.24 -1.47
CA PRO A 92 -8.11 -6.37 -2.29
C PRO A 92 -8.39 -6.96 -3.69
N LEU A 93 -9.56 -7.57 -3.91
CA LEU A 93 -9.94 -8.16 -5.20
C LEU A 93 -10.44 -7.14 -6.23
N ARG A 94 -10.78 -5.91 -5.83
CA ARG A 94 -11.20 -4.86 -6.79
C ARG A 94 -10.05 -4.28 -7.62
N SER A 95 -8.81 -4.38 -7.12
CA SER A 95 -7.62 -3.94 -7.84
C SER A 95 -7.36 -4.75 -9.11
N LEU A 96 -7.74 -6.04 -9.12
CA LEU A 96 -7.54 -6.94 -10.26
C LEU A 96 -8.59 -6.80 -11.37
N PHE A 97 -9.78 -6.28 -11.04
CA PHE A 97 -10.88 -6.09 -12.00
C PHE A 97 -11.16 -4.63 -12.38
N SER A 98 -10.38 -3.67 -11.86
CA SER A 98 -10.47 -2.26 -12.28
C SER A 98 -9.72 -2.00 -13.58
N SER A 99 -9.93 -2.87 -14.57
CA SER A 99 -9.68 -2.54 -15.97
C SER A 99 -10.91 -1.83 -16.49
N SER A 100 -10.72 -0.61 -16.98
CA SER A 100 -11.67 0.10 -17.85
C SER A 100 -12.97 0.56 -17.18
N SER A 101 -12.92 1.67 -16.45
CA SER A 101 -14.08 2.57 -16.34
C SER A 101 -13.60 4.01 -16.29
N SER A 102 -13.71 4.67 -17.45
CA SER A 102 -13.74 6.12 -17.58
C SER A 102 -14.91 6.67 -16.79
N SER A 103 -14.66 7.07 -15.55
CA SER A 103 -15.64 7.75 -14.70
C SER A 103 -14.95 8.89 -13.97
N SER A 104 -15.25 10.09 -14.44
CA SER A 104 -14.73 11.39 -14.03
C SER A 104 -15.17 11.78 -12.61
N SER A 105 -14.55 11.17 -11.59
CA SER A 105 -14.57 11.72 -10.21
C SER A 105 -13.15 12.05 -9.74
N SER A 106 -12.59 13.07 -10.39
CA SER A 106 -11.81 14.20 -9.83
C SER A 106 -10.71 14.02 -8.76
N HIS A 107 -10.09 12.86 -8.56
CA HIS A 107 -8.84 12.80 -7.78
C HIS A 107 -7.82 11.87 -8.43
N HIS A 108 -6.92 12.45 -9.22
CA HIS A 108 -5.70 11.79 -9.67
C HIS A 108 -4.87 11.33 -8.45
N PRO A 109 -4.23 10.15 -8.50
CA PRO A 109 -3.38 9.67 -7.42
C PRO A 109 -2.24 10.67 -7.15
N ARG A 110 -2.01 10.96 -5.87
CA ARG A 110 -1.06 11.97 -5.39
C ARG A 110 -0.02 11.33 -4.48
N ILE A 111 1.25 11.64 -4.72
CA ILE A 111 2.36 11.33 -3.81
C ILE A 111 2.83 12.64 -3.21
N ARG A 112 2.76 12.77 -1.88
CA ARG A 112 3.27 13.94 -1.18
C ARG A 112 4.73 13.73 -0.82
N ILE A 113 5.54 14.74 -1.06
CA ILE A 113 6.98 14.73 -0.80
C ILE A 113 7.32 16.00 -0.02
N GLN A 114 7.87 15.81 1.17
CA GLN A 114 8.46 16.88 1.95
C GLN A 114 9.89 17.12 1.45
N ILE A 115 10.14 18.32 0.93
CA ILE A 115 11.41 18.77 0.38
C ILE A 115 12.03 19.86 1.24
N SER A 116 13.35 19.94 1.28
CA SER A 116 14.10 21.02 1.91
C SER A 116 15.03 21.66 0.87
N LEU A 117 14.56 22.73 0.21
CA LEU A 117 15.33 23.51 -0.78
C LEU A 117 15.55 24.94 -0.29
N PRO A 118 16.80 25.46 -0.25
CA PRO A 118 17.03 26.90 -0.02
C PRO A 118 16.28 27.73 -1.07
N PRO A 119 15.55 28.81 -0.70
CA PRO A 119 15.52 29.52 0.59
C PRO A 119 14.48 29.01 1.62
N SER A 120 13.63 28.04 1.27
CA SER A 120 12.56 27.53 2.14
C SER A 120 13.03 26.31 2.95
N ARG A 121 12.98 26.38 4.29
CA ARG A 121 13.58 25.34 5.16
C ARG A 121 12.90 23.96 5.06
N SER A 122 11.62 23.91 4.72
CA SER A 122 10.87 22.68 4.44
C SER A 122 9.58 23.05 3.72
N GLU A 123 9.23 22.30 2.68
CA GLU A 123 7.99 22.47 1.94
C GLU A 123 7.41 21.13 1.50
N VAL A 124 6.08 20.97 1.56
CA VAL A 124 5.40 19.79 1.02
C VAL A 124 4.90 20.05 -0.40
N VAL A 125 5.29 19.18 -1.32
CA VAL A 125 4.91 19.21 -2.73
C VAL A 125 4.21 17.91 -3.10
N ALA A 126 3.12 18.01 -3.84
CA ALA A 126 2.36 16.88 -4.36
C ALA A 126 2.74 16.58 -5.81
N VAL A 127 3.20 15.36 -6.06
CA VAL A 127 3.33 14.78 -7.40
C VAL A 127 2.00 14.11 -7.75
N VAL A 128 1.28 14.69 -8.70
CA VAL A 128 -0.04 14.25 -9.15
C VAL A 128 0.10 13.51 -10.46
N VAL A 129 -0.22 12.21 -10.48
CA VAL A 129 -0.08 11.38 -11.68
C VAL A 129 -1.42 11.34 -12.41
N THR A 130 -1.50 11.97 -13.58
CA THR A 130 -2.77 12.10 -14.32
C THR A 130 -2.98 10.98 -15.34
N CYS A 131 -1.93 10.21 -15.65
CA CYS A 131 -2.01 9.03 -16.51
C CYS A 131 -2.47 7.76 -15.76
N LYS A 132 -2.86 6.74 -16.53
CA LYS A 132 -3.09 5.37 -16.02
C LYS A 132 -1.75 4.67 -15.78
N ALA A 133 -0.97 5.14 -14.82
CA ALA A 133 0.26 4.49 -14.38
C ALA A 133 0.10 3.94 -12.96
N ASP A 134 0.89 2.90 -12.65
CA ASP A 134 0.89 2.29 -11.33
C ASP A 134 1.73 3.12 -10.36
N VAL A 135 1.04 3.97 -9.60
CA VAL A 135 1.66 4.91 -8.65
C VAL A 135 2.31 4.19 -7.47
N ASP A 136 1.81 3.00 -7.10
CA ASP A 136 2.38 2.19 -6.02
C ASP A 136 3.76 1.65 -6.43
N VAL A 137 3.90 1.20 -7.69
CA VAL A 137 5.18 0.76 -8.26
C VAL A 137 6.18 1.92 -8.28
N PHE A 138 5.76 3.09 -8.75
CA PHE A 138 6.62 4.28 -8.75
C PHE A 138 7.04 4.69 -7.34
N TYR A 139 6.11 4.72 -6.38
CA TYR A 139 6.41 5.06 -5.00
C TYR A 139 7.42 4.08 -4.38
N GLY A 140 7.26 2.77 -4.64
CA GLY A 140 8.23 1.76 -4.23
C GLY A 140 9.64 2.01 -4.80
N ARG A 141 9.73 2.34 -6.10
CA ARG A 141 11.00 2.69 -6.77
C ARG A 141 11.60 3.98 -6.25
N LEU A 142 10.78 4.99 -5.94
CA LEU A 142 11.22 6.23 -5.33
C LEU A 142 11.83 5.97 -3.95
N LEU A 143 11.16 5.21 -3.09
CA LEU A 143 11.68 4.84 -1.77
C LEU A 143 12.95 4.00 -1.85
N GLU A 144 13.05 3.11 -2.84
CA GLU A 144 14.27 2.35 -3.11
C GLU A 144 15.42 3.27 -3.53
N ALA A 145 15.17 4.25 -4.40
CA ALA A 145 16.16 5.24 -4.80
C ALA A 145 16.60 6.13 -3.64
N ILE A 146 15.67 6.60 -2.82
CA ILE A 146 15.96 7.41 -1.63
C ILE A 146 16.79 6.62 -0.61
N ARG A 147 16.43 5.35 -0.36
CA ARG A 147 17.17 4.47 0.57
C ARG A 147 18.54 4.07 0.05
N ALA A 148 18.68 3.90 -1.27
CA ALA A 148 19.95 3.53 -1.87
C ALA A 148 21.01 4.65 -1.77
N ARG A 149 20.60 5.92 -1.60
CA ARG A 149 21.47 7.08 -1.43
C ARG A 149 22.65 7.10 -2.41
N ALA A 150 22.38 6.77 -3.67
CA ALA A 150 23.42 6.62 -4.68
C ALA A 150 24.24 7.90 -4.90
N TRP A 151 23.65 9.06 -4.60
CA TRP A 151 24.30 10.37 -4.63
C TRP A 151 25.42 10.55 -3.58
N GLU A 152 25.46 9.72 -2.54
CA GLU A 152 26.55 9.74 -1.54
C GLU A 152 27.76 8.90 -1.99
N ALA A 153 27.54 7.86 -2.79
CA ALA A 153 28.60 6.94 -3.23
C ALA A 153 29.63 7.62 -4.15
N THR A 154 29.20 8.57 -4.97
CA THR A 154 30.06 9.31 -5.92
C THR A 154 31.01 10.28 -5.21
N ALA A 155 30.70 10.72 -3.98
CA ALA A 155 31.59 11.61 -3.21
C ALA A 155 32.83 10.89 -2.65
N SER A 156 32.83 9.55 -2.56
CA SER A 156 33.94 8.77 -2.02
C SER A 156 34.94 8.27 -3.08
N ALA A 157 34.68 8.49 -4.37
CA ALA A 157 35.54 8.03 -5.46
C ALA A 157 36.39 9.18 -6.02
N ALA A 158 37.32 9.70 -5.21
CA ALA A 158 38.50 10.39 -5.76
C ALA A 158 39.47 9.34 -6.33
N PRO A 159 40.03 9.52 -7.54
CA PRO A 159 40.92 8.54 -8.14
C PRO A 159 42.30 8.63 -7.48
N ALA A 160 42.63 7.71 -6.59
CA ALA A 160 44.01 7.52 -6.16
C ALA A 160 44.78 6.79 -7.26
N SER A 161 45.52 7.56 -8.06
CA SER A 161 46.55 7.06 -8.98
C SER A 161 47.91 7.07 -8.29
N GLY A 162 48.60 5.92 -8.26
CA GLY A 162 50.06 5.84 -8.07
C GLY A 162 50.56 4.88 -6.98
N ALA A 163 51.05 3.71 -7.37
CA ALA A 163 51.80 2.70 -6.59
C ALA A 163 53.25 3.17 -6.22
N PRO A 164 54.18 2.39 -5.58
CA PRO A 164 54.15 0.95 -5.22
C PRO A 164 54.79 0.51 -3.86
N VAL A 165 54.53 -0.77 -3.54
CA VAL A 165 55.32 -1.81 -2.80
C VAL A 165 56.56 -1.40 -1.97
N ALA A 166 56.57 -1.73 -0.67
CA ALA A 166 57.65 -2.47 0.03
C ALA A 166 57.26 -2.91 1.46
N GLU A 167 57.91 -4.00 1.89
CA GLU A 167 57.74 -4.92 3.02
C GLU A 167 57.71 -4.39 4.47
N GLY A 168 57.02 -5.15 5.34
CA GLY A 168 57.59 -5.61 6.62
C GLY A 168 57.01 -5.03 7.92
N ALA A 169 56.16 -5.82 8.61
CA ALA A 169 56.14 -6.09 10.06
C ALA A 169 54.72 -6.40 10.59
N ALA A 170 54.59 -7.48 11.35
CA ALA A 170 53.40 -7.89 12.11
C ALA A 170 53.72 -7.86 13.62
N PRO A 171 52.79 -8.14 14.54
CA PRO A 171 51.37 -7.77 14.61
C PRO A 171 51.05 -7.03 15.94
N ALA A 172 49.89 -6.36 16.04
CA ALA A 172 49.27 -6.06 17.32
C ALA A 172 47.75 -6.09 17.16
N GLU A 173 47.12 -6.89 18.01
CA GLU A 173 45.70 -7.21 18.03
C GLU A 173 44.89 -6.04 18.59
N GLU A 174 43.92 -5.52 17.85
CA GLU A 174 42.70 -4.93 18.42
C GLU A 174 41.50 -5.31 17.56
N ASP A 175 40.56 -5.96 18.23
CA ASP A 175 39.32 -6.57 17.72
C ASP A 175 38.29 -5.47 17.42
N LEU A 176 38.32 -4.94 16.19
CA LEU A 176 37.25 -4.15 15.62
C LEU A 176 36.81 -4.86 14.33
N ALA A 177 35.82 -5.74 14.47
CA ALA A 177 35.12 -6.35 13.34
C ALA A 177 34.37 -5.29 12.52
N ILE A 178 35.12 -4.54 11.70
CA ILE A 178 34.60 -3.75 10.60
C ILE A 178 33.99 -4.74 9.62
N ARG A 179 32.66 -4.92 9.69
CA ARG A 179 31.90 -5.61 8.65
C ARG A 179 32.11 -4.86 7.34
N MET A 180 33.06 -5.33 6.54
CA MET A 180 33.24 -4.88 5.17
C MET A 180 31.90 -5.02 4.43
N PRO A 181 31.37 -3.97 3.79
CA PRO A 181 30.21 -4.13 2.93
C PRO A 181 30.66 -4.97 1.73
N VAL A 182 30.15 -6.20 1.63
CA VAL A 182 30.35 -7.05 0.47
C VAL A 182 29.55 -6.44 -0.68
N VAL A 183 30.17 -5.55 -1.44
CA VAL A 183 29.59 -4.89 -2.62
C VAL A 183 29.89 -5.75 -3.85
N GLY A 184 28.84 -6.28 -4.49
CA GLY A 184 28.94 -7.09 -5.72
C GLY A 184 27.78 -8.08 -5.89
N VAL A 185 27.77 -8.82 -7.01
CA VAL A 185 26.73 -9.84 -7.31
C VAL A 185 26.65 -10.91 -6.21
N ALA A 186 27.78 -11.25 -5.58
CA ALA A 186 27.82 -12.14 -4.41
C ALA A 186 27.10 -11.56 -3.17
N GLY A 187 27.10 -10.23 -3.00
CA GLY A 187 26.37 -9.55 -1.93
C GLY A 187 24.85 -9.53 -2.18
N ILE A 188 24.42 -9.39 -3.43
CA ILE A 188 23.00 -9.48 -3.81
C ILE A 188 22.49 -10.91 -3.60
N LEU A 189 23.23 -11.93 -4.06
CA LEU A 189 22.85 -13.34 -3.86
C LEU A 189 22.77 -13.70 -2.37
N ARG A 190 23.70 -13.21 -1.55
CA ARG A 190 23.65 -13.41 -0.10
C ARG A 190 22.45 -12.71 0.53
N LYS A 191 22.13 -11.49 0.10
CA LYS A 191 20.95 -10.75 0.58
C LYS A 191 19.66 -11.44 0.15
N GLU A 192 19.56 -11.93 -1.08
CA GLU A 192 18.40 -12.70 -1.54
C GLU A 192 18.24 -13.97 -0.70
N GLN A 193 19.31 -14.73 -0.50
CA GLN A 193 19.29 -15.93 0.36
C GLN A 193 18.84 -15.61 1.80
N GLU A 194 19.35 -14.53 2.39
CA GLU A 194 18.95 -14.08 3.73
C GLU A 194 17.47 -13.64 3.77
N THR A 195 16.95 -13.04 2.69
CA THR A 195 15.51 -12.73 2.58
C THR A 195 14.65 -13.99 2.43
N TRP A 196 15.13 -15.02 1.73
CA TRP A 196 14.44 -16.32 1.66
C TRP A 196 14.43 -17.04 3.02
N GLU A 197 15.56 -17.04 3.72
CA GLU A 197 15.69 -17.67 5.04
C GLU A 197 14.88 -16.95 6.11
N SER A 198 14.84 -15.62 6.09
CA SER A 198 14.00 -14.84 7.00
C SER A 198 12.51 -14.92 6.65
N ALA A 199 12.14 -14.96 5.37
CA ALA A 199 10.75 -15.20 4.95
C ALA A 199 10.27 -16.60 5.34
N GLY A 200 11.12 -17.62 5.21
CA GLY A 200 10.82 -18.99 5.64
C GLY A 200 10.62 -19.10 7.16
N GLN A 201 11.49 -18.45 7.94
CA GLN A 201 11.34 -18.37 9.41
C GLN A 201 10.06 -17.64 9.81
N ASN A 202 9.76 -16.51 9.17
CA ASN A 202 8.53 -15.75 9.42
C ASN A 202 7.27 -16.55 9.07
N LEU A 203 7.31 -17.34 7.97
CA LEU A 203 6.22 -18.23 7.61
C LEU A 203 6.03 -19.35 8.65
N GLN A 204 7.13 -19.95 9.12
CA GLN A 204 7.11 -20.99 10.14
C GLN A 204 6.55 -20.47 11.47
N ASP A 205 6.94 -19.25 11.86
CA ASP A 205 6.44 -18.59 13.07
C ASP A 205 4.94 -18.27 12.95
N ALA A 206 4.50 -17.75 11.80
CA ALA A 206 3.09 -17.54 11.52
C ALA A 206 2.26 -18.84 11.57
N PHE A 207 2.80 -19.98 11.12
CA PHE A 207 2.13 -21.27 11.24
C PHE A 207 2.07 -21.77 12.68
N GLN A 208 3.09 -21.52 13.49
CA GLN A 208 3.07 -21.86 14.92
C GLN A 208 2.03 -21.03 15.66
N ASP A 209 1.95 -19.73 15.38
CA ASP A 209 0.94 -18.85 15.99
C ASP A 209 -0.48 -19.21 15.53
N LEU A 210 -0.67 -19.52 14.25
CA LEU A 210 -1.95 -20.03 13.74
C LEU A 210 -2.35 -21.32 14.48
N ASN A 211 -1.42 -22.26 14.67
CA ASN A 211 -1.72 -23.51 15.36
C ASN A 211 -2.05 -23.29 16.85
N ALA A 212 -1.36 -22.35 17.52
CA ALA A 212 -1.67 -21.94 18.88
C ALA A 212 -3.06 -21.27 18.97
N LEU A 213 -3.41 -20.42 18.00
CA LEU A 213 -4.72 -19.80 17.88
C LEU A 213 -5.81 -20.85 17.63
N MET A 214 -5.58 -21.81 16.74
CA MET A 214 -6.51 -22.91 16.45
C MET A 214 -6.73 -23.80 17.68
N SER A 215 -5.69 -24.07 18.46
CA SER A 215 -5.83 -24.81 19.72
C SER A 215 -6.71 -24.05 20.72
N LYS A 216 -6.48 -22.75 20.91
CA LYS A 216 -7.30 -21.91 21.80
C LYS A 216 -8.75 -21.79 21.31
N ALA A 217 -8.96 -21.64 20.01
CA ALA A 217 -10.28 -21.59 19.41
C ALA A 217 -11.03 -22.91 19.58
N LYS A 218 -10.33 -24.06 19.47
CA LYS A 218 -10.91 -25.39 19.71
C LYS A 218 -11.33 -25.57 21.16
N GLU A 219 -10.50 -25.19 22.14
CA GLU A 219 -10.86 -25.24 23.56
C GLU A 219 -12.08 -24.36 23.87
N MET A 220 -12.13 -23.15 23.30
CA MET A 220 -13.27 -22.24 23.43
C MET A 220 -14.55 -22.81 22.78
N MET A 221 -14.43 -23.47 21.63
CA MET A 221 -15.54 -24.12 20.94
C MET A 221 -16.06 -25.34 21.71
N GLU A 222 -15.18 -26.19 22.22
CA GLU A 222 -15.57 -27.32 23.08
C GLU A 222 -16.27 -26.85 24.37
N LEU A 223 -15.83 -25.73 24.95
CA LEU A 223 -16.49 -25.13 26.11
C LEU A 223 -17.89 -24.63 25.76
N ALA A 224 -18.04 -23.92 24.63
CA ALA A 224 -19.32 -23.45 24.13
C ALA A 224 -20.27 -24.60 23.81
N GLU A 225 -19.80 -25.69 23.19
CA GLU A 225 -20.59 -26.88 22.93
C GLU A 225 -21.03 -27.59 24.20
N LYS A 226 -20.16 -27.72 25.21
CA LYS A 226 -20.51 -28.30 26.52
C LYS A 226 -21.54 -27.44 27.24
N MET A 227 -21.43 -26.11 27.20
CA MET A 227 -22.43 -25.20 27.76
C MET A 227 -23.77 -25.31 27.03
N ARG A 228 -23.75 -25.39 25.70
CA ARG A 228 -24.95 -25.60 24.87
C ARG A 228 -25.62 -26.94 25.17
N GLN A 229 -24.86 -28.03 25.26
CA GLN A 229 -25.39 -29.35 25.61
C GLN A 229 -26.03 -29.32 26.99
N LYS A 230 -25.37 -28.72 27.99
CA LYS A 230 -25.94 -28.54 29.34
C LYS A 230 -27.25 -27.77 29.33
N LEU A 231 -27.36 -26.71 28.54
CA LEU A 231 -28.60 -25.94 28.40
C LEU A 231 -29.71 -26.72 27.69
N LEU A 232 -29.40 -27.50 26.65
CA LEU A 232 -30.39 -28.37 26.01
C LEU A 232 -30.89 -29.49 26.93
N THR A 233 -30.01 -30.07 27.75
CA THR A 233 -30.40 -31.09 28.74
C THR A 233 -31.13 -30.50 29.95
N ASN A 234 -30.83 -29.25 30.36
CA ASN A 234 -31.56 -28.57 31.44
C ASN A 234 -32.91 -27.98 30.97
N SER A 235 -33.02 -27.59 29.69
CA SER A 235 -34.27 -27.07 29.13
C SER A 235 -35.37 -28.14 29.05
N SER A 236 -35.04 -29.44 29.11
CA SER A 236 -36.02 -30.52 29.25
C SER A 236 -36.47 -30.78 30.70
N ALA A 237 -35.84 -30.15 31.70
CA ALA A 237 -36.10 -30.42 33.12
C ALA A 237 -36.73 -29.24 33.89
N GLN A 238 -36.75 -28.02 33.36
CA GLN A 238 -37.18 -26.84 34.11
C GLN A 238 -38.11 -25.93 33.30
N SER A 239 -39.35 -26.37 33.09
CA SER A 239 -40.47 -25.45 32.87
C SER A 239 -40.84 -24.83 34.23
N ASN A 240 -40.27 -23.66 34.57
CA ASN A 240 -40.86 -22.62 35.45
C ASN A 240 -39.76 -21.73 36.08
N SER A 241 -39.51 -20.55 35.51
CA SER A 241 -39.44 -19.24 36.22
C SER A 241 -38.81 -18.16 35.33
N ASN A 242 -39.37 -16.96 35.39
CA ASN A 242 -39.25 -15.87 34.41
C ASN A 242 -37.99 -14.99 34.51
N ASP A 243 -37.74 -14.30 33.39
CA ASP A 243 -37.12 -12.97 33.19
C ASP A 243 -35.59 -12.76 33.27
N GLU A 244 -34.84 -13.42 34.14
CA GLU A 244 -33.38 -13.21 34.22
C GLU A 244 -32.59 -14.03 33.16
N GLU A 245 -33.19 -15.09 32.63
CA GLU A 245 -32.54 -16.03 31.70
C GLU A 245 -32.51 -15.54 30.24
N MET A 246 -33.41 -14.60 29.88
CA MET A 246 -33.54 -14.11 28.50
C MET A 246 -32.38 -13.19 28.11
N GLY A 247 -31.89 -12.37 29.04
CA GLY A 247 -30.71 -11.51 28.84
C GLY A 247 -29.44 -12.35 28.66
N SER A 248 -29.23 -13.35 29.52
CA SER A 248 -28.09 -14.27 29.41
C SER A 248 -28.08 -15.04 28.09
N LYS A 249 -29.25 -15.44 27.57
CA LYS A 249 -29.38 -16.05 26.23
C LYS A 249 -29.01 -15.08 25.11
N GLN A 250 -29.44 -13.82 25.17
CA GLN A 250 -29.15 -12.85 24.11
C GLN A 250 -27.67 -12.45 24.10
N ASP A 251 -27.08 -12.23 25.27
CA ASP A 251 -25.67 -11.87 25.44
C ASP A 251 -24.72 -13.03 25.08
N MET A 252 -25.10 -14.28 25.38
CA MET A 252 -24.37 -15.45 24.89
C MET A 252 -24.52 -15.64 23.37
N GLN A 253 -25.71 -15.37 22.80
CA GLN A 253 -25.87 -15.41 21.35
C GLN A 253 -24.97 -14.37 20.66
N ASP A 254 -24.84 -13.18 21.24
CA ASP A 254 -23.98 -12.10 20.74
C ASP A 254 -22.49 -12.43 20.92
N LEU A 255 -22.11 -13.07 22.02
CA LEU A 255 -20.75 -13.58 22.23
C LEU A 255 -20.38 -14.72 21.27
N LEU A 256 -21.30 -15.68 21.02
CA LEU A 256 -21.09 -16.72 20.01
C LEU A 256 -20.99 -16.14 18.59
N LEU A 257 -21.81 -15.13 18.27
CA LEU A 257 -21.74 -14.37 17.01
C LEU A 257 -20.39 -13.63 16.88
N SER A 258 -19.89 -13.06 17.98
CA SER A 258 -18.62 -12.32 18.06
C SER A 258 -17.38 -13.22 17.94
N VAL A 259 -17.41 -14.45 18.47
CA VAL A 259 -16.28 -15.39 18.46
C VAL A 259 -16.13 -16.11 17.10
N GLY A 260 -17.11 -15.99 16.20
CA GLY A 260 -17.08 -16.66 14.91
C GLY A 260 -17.23 -18.18 15.02
N ILE A 261 -17.61 -18.70 16.20
CA ILE A 261 -18.30 -19.99 16.28
C ILE A 261 -19.53 -19.79 15.43
N VAL A 262 -19.52 -20.45 14.28
CA VAL A 262 -20.61 -20.55 13.32
C VAL A 262 -21.91 -20.39 14.07
N SER A 263 -22.47 -19.19 13.95
CA SER A 263 -23.76 -18.85 14.51
C SER A 263 -24.72 -19.99 14.16
N PRO A 264 -25.60 -20.43 15.06
CA PRO A 264 -26.68 -21.34 14.68
C PRO A 264 -27.65 -20.72 13.65
N VAL A 265 -27.37 -19.51 13.16
CA VAL A 265 -27.78 -19.04 11.83
C VAL A 265 -27.01 -19.78 10.70
N THR A 266 -26.74 -21.07 10.87
CA THR A 266 -26.67 -21.95 9.71
C THR A 266 -28.08 -22.26 9.26
N LYS A 267 -28.19 -22.53 7.96
CA LYS A 267 -29.42 -22.85 7.24
C LYS A 267 -30.28 -23.92 7.94
N GLU A 268 -29.70 -24.74 8.81
CA GLU A 268 -30.36 -25.88 9.43
C GLU A 268 -31.18 -25.56 10.70
N THR A 269 -30.86 -24.55 11.50
CA THR A 269 -31.55 -24.30 12.79
C THR A 269 -32.44 -23.06 12.85
N ALA A 270 -32.24 -22.08 11.96
CA ALA A 270 -33.07 -20.86 11.85
C ALA A 270 -33.74 -20.71 10.48
N GLY A 271 -33.91 -21.83 9.75
CA GLY A 271 -34.20 -21.85 8.32
C GLY A 271 -35.34 -20.93 7.86
N ALA A 272 -36.45 -20.84 8.59
CA ALA A 272 -37.59 -20.02 8.17
C ALA A 272 -37.41 -18.51 8.43
N LEU A 273 -36.96 -18.12 9.62
CA LEU A 273 -36.88 -16.70 10.02
C LEU A 273 -35.75 -15.95 9.31
N TYR A 274 -34.63 -16.62 9.05
CA TYR A 274 -33.53 -16.05 8.28
C TYR A 274 -33.96 -15.75 6.83
N HIS A 275 -34.59 -16.73 6.16
CA HIS A 275 -35.09 -16.53 4.81
C HIS A 275 -36.23 -15.50 4.77
N GLN A 276 -37.06 -15.40 5.81
CA GLN A 276 -38.12 -14.40 5.90
C GLN A 276 -37.56 -12.97 6.05
N GLN A 277 -36.56 -12.75 6.90
CA GLN A 277 -35.95 -11.42 7.05
C GLN A 277 -35.12 -11.05 5.83
N LEU A 278 -34.36 -11.99 5.27
CA LEU A 278 -33.56 -11.76 4.06
C LEU A 278 -34.45 -11.49 2.84
N SER A 279 -35.57 -12.21 2.68
CA SER A 279 -36.52 -11.96 1.59
C SER A 279 -37.17 -10.60 1.69
N ARG A 280 -37.48 -10.11 2.90
CA ARG A 280 -37.99 -8.75 3.10
C ARG A 280 -36.95 -7.69 2.71
N GLN A 281 -35.71 -7.85 3.15
CA GLN A 281 -34.61 -6.95 2.77
C GLN A 281 -34.34 -6.98 1.26
N LEU A 282 -34.42 -8.16 0.64
CA LEU A 282 -34.26 -8.33 -0.79
C LEU A 282 -35.42 -7.67 -1.56
N ALA A 283 -36.66 -7.81 -1.08
CA ALA A 283 -37.84 -7.19 -1.70
C ALA A 283 -37.73 -5.65 -1.71
N ASP A 284 -37.29 -5.05 -0.60
CA ASP A 284 -37.09 -3.60 -0.51
C ASP A 284 -35.98 -3.12 -1.47
N PHE A 285 -34.90 -3.90 -1.59
CA PHE A 285 -33.77 -3.57 -2.45
C PHE A 285 -34.08 -3.74 -3.95
N VAL A 286 -34.70 -4.85 -4.32
CA VAL A 286 -34.88 -5.28 -5.73
C VAL A 286 -36.01 -4.52 -6.43
N ARG A 287 -36.90 -3.86 -5.68
CA ARG A 287 -38.00 -3.06 -6.22
C ARG A 287 -37.53 -2.01 -7.24
N VAL A 288 -36.55 -1.19 -6.86
CA VAL A 288 -36.06 -0.09 -7.72
C VAL A 288 -35.29 -0.61 -8.95
N PRO A 289 -34.39 -1.60 -8.84
CA PRO A 289 -33.75 -2.23 -10.00
C PRO A 289 -34.73 -2.90 -10.97
N VAL A 290 -35.73 -3.64 -10.48
CA VAL A 290 -36.69 -4.36 -11.33
C VAL A 290 -37.63 -3.41 -12.08
N GLU A 291 -38.09 -2.35 -11.43
CA GLU A 291 -38.90 -1.30 -12.08
C GLU A 291 -38.12 -0.63 -13.23
N ARG A 292 -36.82 -0.37 -13.04
CA ARG A 292 -35.94 0.18 -14.09
C ARG A 292 -35.66 -0.81 -15.22
N ALA A 293 -35.64 -2.11 -14.94
CA ALA A 293 -35.37 -3.17 -15.90
C ALA A 293 -36.62 -3.62 -16.69
N GLY A 294 -37.77 -2.98 -16.50
CA GLY A 294 -39.00 -3.32 -17.22
C GLY A 294 -39.81 -4.45 -16.57
N GLY A 295 -39.68 -4.65 -15.25
CA GLY A 295 -40.55 -5.54 -14.46
C GLY A 295 -40.07 -6.98 -14.31
N MET A 296 -38.94 -7.36 -14.91
CA MET A 296 -38.32 -8.68 -14.75
C MET A 296 -36.80 -8.55 -14.70
N MET A 297 -36.14 -9.37 -13.87
CA MET A 297 -34.68 -9.42 -13.78
C MET A 297 -34.22 -10.87 -13.59
N ALA A 298 -33.05 -11.19 -14.14
CA ALA A 298 -32.42 -12.48 -13.91
C ALA A 298 -31.92 -12.58 -12.46
N LEU A 299 -32.03 -13.77 -11.87
CA LEU A 299 -31.63 -14.01 -10.49
C LEU A 299 -30.13 -13.77 -10.27
N VAL A 300 -29.30 -14.05 -11.28
CA VAL A 300 -27.86 -13.76 -11.28
C VAL A 300 -27.58 -12.26 -11.17
N ASP A 301 -28.32 -11.44 -11.90
CA ASP A 301 -28.15 -9.97 -11.87
C ASP A 301 -28.58 -9.40 -10.52
N VAL A 302 -29.68 -9.93 -9.95
CA VAL A 302 -30.13 -9.57 -8.61
C VAL A 302 -29.07 -9.93 -7.56
N TYR A 303 -28.48 -11.13 -7.64
CA TYR A 303 -27.39 -11.55 -6.74
C TYR A 303 -26.18 -10.61 -6.84
N CYS A 304 -25.75 -10.29 -8.06
CA CYS A 304 -24.63 -9.39 -8.30
C CYS A 304 -24.93 -7.97 -7.78
N LEU A 305 -26.12 -7.42 -8.04
CA LEU A 305 -26.50 -6.09 -7.59
C LEU A 305 -26.61 -5.99 -6.08
N PHE A 306 -27.25 -6.97 -5.44
CA PHE A 306 -27.45 -7.00 -3.99
C PHE A 306 -26.12 -7.11 -3.24
N ASN A 307 -25.24 -8.02 -3.67
CA ASN A 307 -23.93 -8.18 -3.04
C ASN A 307 -23.00 -7.00 -3.33
N ARG A 308 -23.07 -6.41 -4.54
CA ARG A 308 -22.30 -5.21 -4.89
C ARG A 308 -22.72 -3.97 -4.08
N ALA A 309 -23.99 -3.88 -3.69
CA ALA A 309 -24.49 -2.80 -2.85
C ALA A 309 -24.17 -3.00 -1.36
N ARG A 310 -23.97 -4.24 -0.92
CA ARG A 310 -23.58 -4.58 0.45
C ARG A 310 -22.07 -4.45 0.74
N GLY A 311 -21.20 -4.59 -0.27
CA GLY A 311 -19.74 -4.35 -0.14
C GLY A 311 -18.89 -5.45 -0.74
#